data_AF-A0A7W6K8Q3-F1
#
_entry.id   AF-A0A7W6K8Q3-F1
#
_cell.length_a   1.000
_cell.length_b   1.000
_cell.length_c   1.000
_cell.angle_alpha   90.00
_cell.angle_beta   90.00
_cell.angle_gamma   90.00
#
_symmetry.space_group_name_H-M   'P 1'
#
loop_
_entity.id
_entity.type
_entity.pdbx_description
1 polymer ?
#
loop_
_entity_poly.entity_id
_entity_poly.type
_entity_poly.pdbx_seq_one_letter_code
_entity_poly.pdbx_strand_id
1 'polypeptide(L)'
;MKSIHQITLVILTLLFAHTTSAQTKQDPRIAQFLSQKAALKTSAAHNLLQTLFPEYNLKQMQHICLIVGDWTAADQQDKRFKYLYQQRFYLAAKVDTLKDSPETIAEKISKMWNIYQQTGYTSCNASTFDVRDGNLLKYAVADKFEDFLQDAIKWKLDLNKIDSSDGMTLLDYIDDNLLRAKGSAFESTYKKYHDMFRKAGAKYKKEL
;
A
#
# COMPACT_ATOMS: atom_id res chain seq x y z
N MET A 1 -19.53 -69.01 22.49
CA MET A 1 -18.29 -69.74 22.16
C MET A 1 -17.74 -69.23 20.83
N LYS A 2 -16.43 -68.94 20.79
CA LYS A 2 -15.55 -68.52 19.66
C LYS A 2 -15.66 -67.03 19.27
N SER A 3 -14.84 -66.15 19.86
CA SER A 3 -13.42 -65.81 19.56
C SER A 3 -13.29 -64.93 18.30
N ILE A 4 -13.09 -63.61 18.44
CA ILE A 4 -11.81 -62.89 18.56
C ILE A 4 -10.96 -63.07 17.30
N HIS A 5 -10.69 -61.97 16.58
CA HIS A 5 -9.36 -61.62 16.04
C HIS A 5 -9.27 -60.11 15.71
N GLN A 6 -8.36 -59.43 16.47
CA GLN A 6 -7.36 -58.42 16.08
C GLN A 6 -7.84 -57.10 15.42
N ILE A 7 -7.75 -55.92 16.08
CA ILE A 7 -6.58 -55.09 16.47
C ILE A 7 -5.85 -54.47 15.27
N THR A 8 -5.35 -53.24 15.48
CA THR A 8 -4.47 -52.36 14.66
C THR A 8 -5.26 -51.44 13.68
N LEU A 9 -5.07 -50.12 13.58
CA LEU A 9 -3.96 -49.24 13.93
C LEU A 9 -4.38 -47.74 13.73
N VAL A 10 -3.62 -46.84 14.37
CA VAL A 10 -3.38 -45.41 14.04
C VAL A 10 -4.35 -44.34 14.55
N ILE A 11 -3.88 -43.69 15.62
CA ILE A 11 -4.12 -42.31 16.03
C ILE A 11 -3.81 -41.36 14.86
N LEU A 12 -4.80 -40.60 14.38
CA LEU A 12 -4.56 -39.41 13.57
C LEU A 12 -5.00 -38.16 14.32
N THR A 13 -4.18 -37.74 15.27
CA THR A 13 -4.09 -36.34 15.69
C THR A 13 -3.35 -35.58 14.59
N LEU A 14 -4.05 -34.75 13.83
CA LEU A 14 -3.44 -33.71 13.00
C LEU A 14 -4.18 -32.40 13.25
N LEU A 15 -3.65 -31.68 14.24
CA LEU A 15 -3.38 -30.24 14.19
C LEU A 15 -4.38 -29.42 13.35
N PHE A 16 -5.44 -28.94 13.99
CA PHE A 16 -5.95 -27.62 13.62
C PHE A 16 -4.84 -26.63 13.94
N ALA A 17 -3.99 -26.37 12.94
CA ALA A 17 -3.14 -25.21 12.93
C ALA A 17 -4.05 -24.00 13.12
N HIS A 18 -3.96 -23.37 14.30
CA HIS A 18 -4.45 -22.03 14.48
C HIS A 18 -3.70 -21.16 13.48
N THR A 19 -4.34 -20.86 12.35
CA THR A 19 -4.00 -19.71 11.56
C THR A 19 -4.36 -18.50 12.40
N THR A 20 -3.47 -18.13 13.32
CA THR A 20 -3.41 -16.77 13.83
C THR A 20 -2.98 -15.91 12.65
N SER A 21 -3.95 -15.58 11.79
CA SER A 21 -3.93 -14.32 11.07
C SER A 21 -3.64 -13.26 12.14
N ALA A 22 -2.43 -12.71 12.10
CA ALA A 22 -2.14 -11.49 12.80
C ALA A 22 -3.01 -10.41 12.14
N GLN A 23 -4.28 -10.34 12.54
CA GLN A 23 -5.10 -9.16 12.34
C GLN A 23 -4.32 -8.05 13.03
N THR A 24 -3.59 -7.26 12.25
CA THR A 24 -3.01 -6.01 12.69
C THR A 24 -4.15 -5.22 13.29
N LYS A 25 -4.16 -5.13 14.63
CA LYS A 25 -5.23 -4.50 15.39
C LYS A 25 -5.33 -3.07 14.88
N GLN A 26 -6.40 -2.79 14.14
CA GLN A 26 -6.62 -1.50 13.52
C GLN A 26 -6.56 -0.42 14.61
N ASP A 27 -5.73 0.61 14.40
CA ASP A 27 -5.57 1.70 15.36
C ASP A 27 -6.97 2.31 15.61
N PRO A 28 -7.45 2.39 16.87
CA PRO A 28 -8.81 2.83 17.17
C PRO A 28 -9.09 4.25 16.66
N ARG A 29 -8.05 5.08 16.49
CA ARG A 29 -8.16 6.42 15.91
C ARG A 29 -8.61 6.38 14.45
N ILE A 30 -8.28 5.31 13.71
CA ILE A 30 -8.76 5.10 12.33
C ILE A 30 -10.26 4.85 12.33
N ALA A 31 -10.77 4.00 13.21
CA ALA A 31 -12.21 3.75 13.34
C ALA A 31 -12.97 5.04 13.71
N GLN A 32 -12.42 5.81 14.66
CA GLN A 32 -12.94 7.13 15.02
C GLN A 32 -13.01 8.05 13.81
N PHE A 33 -11.93 8.14 13.01
CA PHE A 33 -11.90 8.94 11.80
C PHE A 33 -12.97 8.51 10.79
N LEU A 34 -13.03 7.22 10.46
CA LEU A 34 -13.94 6.67 9.45
C LEU A 34 -15.41 6.89 9.82
N SER A 35 -15.76 6.80 11.12
CA SER A 35 -17.13 7.04 11.59
C SER A 35 -17.64 8.47 11.35
N GLN A 36 -16.74 9.44 11.25
CA GLN A 36 -17.08 10.85 11.08
C GLN A 36 -16.83 11.36 9.65
N LYS A 37 -15.88 10.75 8.92
CA LYS A 37 -15.43 11.21 7.59
C LYS A 37 -16.59 11.51 6.63
N ALA A 38 -17.59 10.63 6.57
CA ALA A 38 -18.71 10.75 5.64
C ALA A 38 -19.56 12.02 5.83
N ALA A 39 -19.59 12.58 7.04
CA ALA A 39 -20.35 13.79 7.37
C ALA A 39 -19.52 15.08 7.24
N LEU A 40 -18.21 14.98 6.99
CA LEU A 40 -17.30 16.12 6.98
C LEU A 40 -16.99 16.59 5.56
N LYS A 41 -16.88 17.92 5.39
CA LYS A 41 -16.22 18.50 4.21
C LYS A 41 -14.75 18.06 4.18
N THR A 42 -14.16 17.99 2.99
CA THR A 42 -12.77 17.55 2.77
C THR A 42 -11.76 18.24 3.71
N SER A 43 -11.83 19.57 3.87
CA SER A 43 -10.91 20.30 4.75
C SER A 43 -11.09 19.95 6.23
N ALA A 44 -12.33 19.75 6.70
CA ALA A 44 -12.62 19.34 8.06
C ALA A 44 -12.17 17.90 8.33
N ALA A 45 -12.36 16.99 7.37
CA ALA A 45 -11.82 15.63 7.45
C ALA A 45 -10.28 15.65 7.55
N HIS A 46 -9.59 16.50 6.78
CA HIS A 46 -8.14 16.64 6.88
C HIS A 46 -7.69 17.12 8.26
N ASN A 47 -8.37 18.13 8.81
CA ASN A 47 -8.05 18.63 10.14
C ASN A 47 -8.30 17.57 11.22
N LEU A 48 -9.41 16.84 11.16
CA LEU A 48 -9.68 15.73 12.08
C LEU A 48 -8.60 14.66 12.00
N LEU A 49 -8.24 14.23 10.79
CA LEU A 49 -7.20 13.22 10.60
C LEU A 49 -5.85 13.70 11.17
N GLN A 50 -5.48 14.95 10.92
CA GLN A 50 -4.27 15.56 11.48
C GLN A 50 -4.30 15.63 13.01
N THR A 51 -5.45 15.93 13.61
CA THR A 51 -5.62 15.95 15.08
C THR A 51 -5.49 14.56 15.69
N LEU A 52 -5.97 13.53 15.00
CA LEU A 52 -5.88 12.14 15.47
C LEU A 52 -4.45 11.59 15.37
N PHE A 53 -3.67 12.04 14.40
CA PHE A 53 -2.31 11.56 14.15
C PHE A 53 -1.28 12.71 14.14
N PRO A 54 -1.07 13.42 15.27
CA PRO A 54 -0.18 14.57 15.37
C PRO A 54 1.30 14.22 15.17
N GLU A 55 1.67 12.94 15.31
CA GLU A 55 3.00 12.42 15.04
C GLU A 55 3.42 12.57 13.56
N TYR A 56 2.46 12.73 12.64
CA TYR A 56 2.69 12.95 11.22
C TYR A 56 2.26 14.35 10.76
N ASN A 57 2.70 14.79 9.59
CA ASN A 57 2.24 16.02 8.94
C ASN A 57 1.35 15.68 7.74
N LEU A 58 0.12 15.28 8.01
CA LEU A 58 -0.69 14.59 7.02
C LEU A 58 -1.16 15.49 5.87
N LYS A 59 -1.14 16.80 6.08
CA LYS A 59 -1.44 17.79 5.03
C LYS A 59 -0.44 17.74 3.87
N GLN A 60 0.79 17.27 4.10
CA GLN A 60 1.80 17.15 3.05
C GLN A 60 1.43 16.13 1.97
N MET A 61 0.52 15.21 2.25
CA MET A 61 0.08 14.19 1.30
C MET A 61 -1.20 14.58 0.54
N GLN A 62 -1.70 15.79 0.76
CA GLN A 62 -2.78 16.33 -0.06
C GLN A 62 -2.38 16.35 -1.52
N HIS A 63 -3.31 15.94 -2.39
CA HIS A 63 -3.12 15.92 -3.83
C HIS A 63 -1.93 15.06 -4.31
N ILE A 64 -1.48 14.09 -3.49
CA ILE A 64 -0.32 13.26 -3.83
C ILE A 64 -0.46 12.61 -5.22
N CYS A 65 -1.66 12.17 -5.60
CA CYS A 65 -1.92 11.59 -6.92
C CYS A 65 -1.53 12.54 -8.08
N LEU A 66 -1.69 13.86 -7.92
CA LEU A 66 -1.38 14.84 -8.97
C LEU A 66 0.13 15.09 -9.13
N ILE A 67 0.94 14.71 -8.15
CA ILE A 67 2.36 15.10 -8.08
C ILE A 67 3.31 13.90 -8.04
N VAL A 68 2.82 12.65 -8.15
CA VAL A 68 3.66 11.45 -8.09
C VAL A 68 4.64 11.39 -9.26
N GLY A 69 4.28 11.90 -10.43
CA GLY A 69 5.19 12.02 -11.58
C GLY A 69 6.04 13.29 -11.60
N ASP A 70 5.79 14.25 -10.71
CA ASP A 70 6.35 15.59 -10.81
C ASP A 70 7.77 15.68 -10.25
N TRP A 71 8.65 16.30 -11.04
CA TRP A 71 10.05 16.51 -10.72
C TRP A 71 10.19 17.69 -9.75
N THR A 72 11.16 17.61 -8.85
CA THR A 72 11.54 18.77 -8.04
C THR A 72 12.15 19.85 -8.94
N ALA A 73 11.65 21.09 -8.87
CA ALA A 73 12.19 22.19 -9.64
C ALA A 73 13.67 22.46 -9.27
N ALA A 74 14.49 22.83 -10.25
CA ALA A 74 15.94 22.98 -10.08
C ALA A 74 16.34 24.08 -9.07
N ASP A 75 15.45 25.04 -8.80
CA ASP A 75 15.63 26.14 -7.86
C ASP A 75 15.13 25.83 -6.44
N GLN A 76 14.38 24.74 -6.25
CA GLN A 76 13.93 24.26 -4.94
C GLN A 76 15.11 23.53 -4.29
N GLN A 77 15.75 24.23 -3.36
CA GLN A 77 17.11 24.04 -2.86
C GLN A 77 17.31 22.84 -1.91
N ASP A 78 16.69 21.70 -2.23
CA ASP A 78 17.03 20.42 -1.64
C ASP A 78 17.33 19.38 -2.72
N LYS A 79 18.58 19.37 -3.21
CA LYS A 79 19.09 18.44 -4.23
C LYS A 79 18.98 16.94 -3.83
N ARG A 80 18.47 16.63 -2.64
CA ARG A 80 18.31 15.26 -2.13
C ARG A 80 17.12 14.53 -2.74
N PHE A 81 16.12 15.24 -3.28
CA PHE A 81 14.91 14.63 -3.84
C PHE A 81 14.77 14.92 -5.33
N LYS A 82 14.69 13.86 -6.13
CA LYS A 82 14.45 13.93 -7.58
C LYS A 82 13.00 14.32 -7.88
N TYR A 83 12.06 13.82 -7.07
CA TYR A 83 10.62 14.01 -7.26
C TYR A 83 9.95 14.70 -6.08
N LEU A 84 8.88 15.46 -6.35
CA LEU A 84 8.09 16.15 -5.33
C LEU A 84 7.46 15.18 -4.33
N TYR A 85 7.00 14.01 -4.79
CA TYR A 85 6.43 13.01 -3.88
C TYR A 85 7.43 12.59 -2.80
N GLN A 86 8.73 12.46 -3.12
CA GLN A 86 9.73 12.01 -2.16
C GLN A 86 9.81 13.00 -0.99
N GLN A 87 9.87 14.29 -1.31
CA GLN A 87 9.85 15.36 -0.31
C GLN A 87 8.56 15.31 0.53
N ARG A 88 7.39 15.12 -0.10
CA ARG A 88 6.11 15.03 0.62
C ARG A 88 6.05 13.87 1.59
N PHE A 89 6.46 12.67 1.15
CA PHE A 89 6.49 11.49 2.01
C PHE A 89 7.43 11.69 3.21
N TYR A 90 8.62 12.27 2.98
CA TYR A 90 9.59 12.52 4.05
C TYR A 90 9.08 13.56 5.05
N LEU A 91 8.53 14.67 4.57
CA LEU A 91 7.95 15.72 5.43
C LEU A 91 6.72 15.19 6.20
N ALA A 92 5.85 14.44 5.53
CA ALA A 92 4.65 13.86 6.13
C ALA A 92 5.02 12.87 7.25
N ALA A 93 6.02 12.03 7.02
CA ALA A 93 6.49 11.02 7.96
C ALA A 93 7.43 11.60 9.04
N LYS A 94 7.71 12.91 9.01
CA LYS A 94 8.70 13.59 9.87
C LYS A 94 10.05 12.88 9.90
N VAL A 95 10.56 12.57 8.71
CA VAL A 95 11.89 12.00 8.51
C VAL A 95 12.95 13.08 8.78
N ASP A 96 13.92 12.75 9.62
CA ASP A 96 15.15 13.52 9.80
C ASP A 96 16.25 12.87 8.95
N THR A 97 16.41 13.33 7.72
CA THR A 97 17.41 12.83 6.76
C THR A 97 18.87 12.86 7.22
N LEU A 98 19.19 13.61 8.29
CA LEU A 98 20.54 13.69 8.83
C LEU A 98 20.78 12.64 9.93
N LYS A 99 19.72 12.06 10.50
CA LYS A 99 19.79 11.16 11.66
C LYS A 99 19.15 9.80 11.44
N ASP A 100 18.07 9.75 10.67
CA ASP A 100 17.34 8.51 10.43
C ASP A 100 18.12 7.61 9.47
N SER A 101 18.32 6.35 9.88
CA SER A 101 18.84 5.31 8.99
C SER A 101 17.81 4.96 7.90
N PRO A 102 18.22 4.32 6.79
CA PRO A 102 17.28 3.85 5.77
C PRO A 102 16.13 2.99 6.33
N GLU A 103 16.40 2.16 7.33
CA GLU A 103 15.40 1.32 8.00
C GLU A 103 14.42 2.16 8.82
N THR A 104 14.93 3.16 9.54
CA THR A 104 14.11 4.10 10.31
C THR A 104 13.21 4.93 9.38
N ILE A 105 13.75 5.36 8.24
CA ILE A 105 12.98 6.08 7.21
C ILE A 105 11.84 5.19 6.69
N ALA A 106 12.15 3.95 6.30
CA ALA A 106 11.15 3.01 5.82
C ALA A 106 10.08 2.72 6.88
N GLU A 107 10.46 2.56 8.15
CA GLU A 107 9.52 2.36 9.25
C GLU A 107 8.58 3.56 9.45
N LYS A 108 9.13 4.79 9.48
CA LYS A 108 8.32 6.01 9.63
C LYS A 108 7.33 6.16 8.47
N ILE A 109 7.81 5.99 7.24
CA ILE A 109 6.99 6.12 6.04
C ILE A 109 5.93 5.02 5.96
N SER A 110 6.26 3.75 6.21
CA SER A 110 5.30 2.64 6.18
C SER A 110 4.21 2.78 7.24
N LYS A 111 4.55 3.18 8.47
CA LYS A 111 3.55 3.43 9.53
C LYS A 111 2.58 4.54 9.14
N MET A 112 3.11 5.65 8.62
CA MET A 112 2.29 6.75 8.13
C MET A 112 1.40 6.30 6.95
N TRP A 113 1.97 5.56 6.00
CA TRP A 113 1.25 5.03 4.84
C TRP A 113 0.05 4.18 5.23
N ASN A 114 0.19 3.30 6.23
CA ASN A 114 -0.89 2.44 6.69
C ASN A 114 -2.10 3.25 7.18
N ILE A 115 -1.88 4.42 7.79
CA ILE A 115 -2.97 5.33 8.18
C ILE A 115 -3.67 5.86 6.93
N TYR A 116 -2.93 6.32 5.92
CA TYR A 116 -3.54 6.83 4.69
C TYR A 116 -4.31 5.77 3.90
N GLN A 117 -3.75 4.58 3.81
CA GLN A 117 -4.36 3.46 3.09
C GLN A 117 -5.69 3.05 3.69
N GLN A 118 -5.79 3.08 5.02
CA GLN A 118 -7.01 2.70 5.74
C GLN A 118 -8.03 3.83 5.80
N THR A 119 -7.59 5.08 5.71
CA THR A 119 -8.47 6.26 5.75
C THR A 119 -8.95 6.69 4.36
N GLY A 120 -8.41 6.09 3.29
CA GLY A 120 -8.77 6.37 1.89
C GLY A 120 -8.30 7.76 1.42
N TYR A 121 -7.17 8.23 1.95
CA TYR A 121 -6.60 9.54 1.63
C TYR A 121 -5.62 9.52 0.46
N THR A 122 -5.08 8.34 0.16
CA THR A 122 -4.26 8.07 -1.03
C THR A 122 -5.08 7.45 -2.16
N SER A 123 -6.41 7.52 -2.09
CA SER A 123 -7.28 7.12 -3.19
C SER A 123 -7.16 8.11 -4.33
N CYS A 124 -6.88 7.60 -5.53
CA CYS A 124 -6.68 8.38 -6.74
C CYS A 124 -7.82 8.16 -7.72
N ASN A 125 -8.15 9.23 -8.45
CA ASN A 125 -9.06 9.20 -9.58
C ASN A 125 -8.41 9.99 -10.71
N ALA A 126 -8.25 9.39 -11.88
CA ALA A 126 -7.67 10.02 -13.06
C ALA A 126 -8.29 9.40 -14.32
N SER A 127 -8.32 10.14 -15.43
CA SER A 127 -8.83 9.63 -16.70
C SER A 127 -7.98 8.49 -17.28
N THR A 128 -6.70 8.43 -16.93
CA THR A 128 -5.76 7.36 -17.30
C THR A 128 -5.83 6.14 -16.38
N PHE A 129 -6.68 6.18 -15.35
CA PHE A 129 -6.77 5.16 -14.32
C PHE A 129 -8.18 4.59 -14.20
N ASP A 130 -8.31 3.29 -14.48
CA ASP A 130 -9.57 2.57 -14.59
C ASP A 130 -10.18 2.14 -13.25
N VAL A 131 -9.46 2.32 -12.14
CA VAL A 131 -9.94 1.96 -10.79
C VAL A 131 -10.44 3.21 -10.07
N ARG A 132 -11.77 3.31 -9.92
CA ARG A 132 -12.38 4.39 -9.12
C ARG A 132 -11.91 4.32 -7.67
N ASP A 133 -11.51 5.46 -7.13
CA ASP A 133 -10.95 5.62 -5.77
C ASP A 133 -9.81 4.63 -5.47
N GLY A 134 -9.10 4.19 -6.52
CA GLY A 134 -8.09 3.16 -6.43
C GLY A 134 -6.87 3.61 -5.66
N ASN A 135 -6.14 2.66 -5.06
CA ASN A 135 -4.95 3.01 -4.29
C ASN A 135 -3.85 3.62 -5.17
N LEU A 136 -3.04 4.50 -4.57
CA LEU A 136 -1.96 5.20 -5.24
C LEU A 136 -0.90 4.28 -5.89
N LEU A 137 -0.68 3.05 -5.39
CA LEU A 137 0.26 2.12 -6.03
C LEU A 137 -0.27 1.60 -7.36
N LYS A 138 -1.57 1.26 -7.45
CA LYS A 138 -2.22 0.89 -8.72
C LYS A 138 -2.23 2.07 -9.70
N TYR A 139 -2.52 3.27 -9.20
CA TYR A 139 -2.43 4.48 -10.02
C TYR A 139 -1.03 4.66 -10.61
N ALA A 140 0.01 4.51 -9.79
CA ALA A 140 1.39 4.58 -10.24
C ALA A 140 1.80 3.47 -11.23
N VAL A 141 1.21 2.27 -11.12
CA VAL A 141 1.35 1.22 -12.13
C VAL A 141 0.72 1.65 -13.46
N ALA A 142 -0.50 2.20 -13.42
CA ALA A 142 -1.24 2.63 -14.61
C ALA A 142 -0.49 3.74 -15.38
N ASP A 143 0.11 4.69 -14.67
CA ASP A 143 0.86 5.81 -15.25
C ASP A 143 2.39 5.55 -15.33
N LYS A 144 2.85 4.35 -14.97
CA LYS A 144 4.25 3.90 -15.09
C LYS A 144 5.24 4.79 -14.33
N PHE A 145 4.86 5.24 -13.13
CA PHE A 145 5.73 6.00 -12.23
C PHE A 145 6.75 5.09 -11.53
N GLU A 146 7.70 4.57 -12.31
CA GLU A 146 8.62 3.51 -11.89
C GLU A 146 9.44 3.87 -10.64
N ASP A 147 9.98 5.08 -10.57
CA ASP A 147 10.77 5.53 -9.42
C ASP A 147 9.96 5.49 -8.11
N PHE A 148 8.67 5.88 -8.17
CA PHE A 148 7.77 5.76 -7.03
C PHE A 148 7.48 4.30 -6.65
N LEU A 149 7.29 3.43 -7.64
CA LEU A 149 7.07 1.99 -7.39
C LEU A 149 8.29 1.33 -6.71
N GLN A 150 9.50 1.73 -7.09
CA GLN A 150 10.73 1.27 -6.43
C GLN A 150 10.86 1.83 -5.01
N ASP A 151 10.57 3.13 -4.81
CA ASP A 151 10.56 3.75 -3.49
C ASP A 151 9.52 3.12 -2.57
N ALA A 152 8.33 2.76 -3.07
CA ALA A 152 7.30 2.06 -2.31
C ALA A 152 7.80 0.73 -1.72
N ILE A 153 8.58 -0.02 -2.49
CA ILE A 153 9.20 -1.26 -2.03
C ILE A 153 10.29 -0.98 -1.00
N LYS A 154 11.16 0.01 -1.26
CA LYS A 154 12.22 0.43 -0.34
C LYS A 154 11.65 0.88 1.01
N TRP A 155 10.54 1.61 1.00
CA TRP A 155 9.85 2.05 2.20
C TRP A 155 8.97 0.98 2.84
N LYS A 156 8.93 -0.24 2.29
CA LYS A 156 8.16 -1.37 2.81
C LYS A 156 6.68 -1.02 3.01
N LEU A 157 6.11 -0.32 2.03
CA LEU A 157 4.68 -0.01 2.05
C LEU A 157 3.85 -1.30 2.01
N ASP A 158 2.64 -1.26 2.57
CA ASP A 158 1.72 -2.40 2.45
C ASP A 158 1.25 -2.57 1.00
N LEU A 159 1.72 -3.66 0.38
CA LEU A 159 1.45 -4.05 -1.01
C LEU A 159 0.18 -4.88 -1.17
N ASN A 160 -0.44 -5.31 -0.06
CA ASN A 160 -1.45 -6.36 -0.01
C ASN A 160 -2.85 -5.83 0.29
N LYS A 161 -3.05 -4.51 0.21
CA LYS A 161 -4.39 -3.93 0.28
C LYS A 161 -5.24 -4.40 -0.89
N ILE A 162 -6.45 -4.85 -0.56
CA ILE A 162 -7.53 -5.07 -1.53
C ILE A 162 -8.31 -3.75 -1.66
N ASP A 163 -8.41 -3.22 -2.87
CA ASP A 163 -9.31 -2.09 -3.10
C ASP A 163 -10.75 -2.56 -3.18
N SER A 164 -11.65 -1.84 -2.54
CA SER A 164 -13.07 -2.19 -2.51
C SER A 164 -13.77 -1.97 -3.85
N SER A 165 -13.21 -1.13 -4.73
CA SER A 165 -13.82 -0.76 -6.01
C SER A 165 -13.69 -1.84 -7.08
N ASP A 166 -12.55 -2.52 -7.16
CA ASP A 166 -12.28 -3.60 -8.13
C ASP A 166 -12.13 -4.97 -7.46
N GLY A 167 -11.97 -5.02 -6.12
CA GLY A 167 -11.77 -6.25 -5.37
C GLY A 167 -10.41 -6.91 -5.62
N MET A 168 -9.42 -6.19 -6.13
CA MET A 168 -8.09 -6.67 -6.51
C MET A 168 -7.01 -6.16 -5.54
N THR A 169 -5.94 -6.96 -5.32
CA THR A 169 -4.68 -6.45 -4.76
C THR A 169 -3.87 -5.70 -5.83
N LEU A 170 -2.72 -5.14 -5.45
CA LEU A 170 -1.77 -4.57 -6.42
C LEU A 170 -1.29 -5.62 -7.42
N LEU A 171 -1.01 -6.85 -6.95
CA LEU A 171 -0.51 -7.92 -7.83
C LEU A 171 -1.59 -8.41 -8.80
N ASP A 172 -2.83 -8.59 -8.32
CA ASP A 172 -3.97 -8.91 -9.19
C ASP A 172 -4.14 -7.86 -10.30
N TYR A 173 -4.02 -6.57 -9.96
CA TYR A 173 -4.15 -5.47 -10.92
C TYR A 173 -3.01 -5.42 -11.95
N ILE A 174 -1.77 -5.69 -11.54
CA ILE A 174 -0.63 -5.77 -12.46
C ILE A 174 -0.83 -6.88 -13.48
N ASP A 175 -1.30 -8.05 -13.05
CA ASP A 175 -1.53 -9.20 -13.93
C ASP A 175 -2.65 -8.97 -14.94
N ASP A 176 -3.73 -8.34 -14.49
CA ASP A 176 -4.82 -7.93 -15.37
C ASP A 176 -4.31 -6.96 -16.47
N ASN A 177 -3.47 -5.98 -16.10
CA ASN A 177 -2.82 -5.10 -17.07
C ASN A 177 -1.80 -5.80 -17.97
N LEU A 178 -1.04 -6.77 -17.46
CA LEU A 178 -0.12 -7.57 -18.25
C LEU A 178 -0.87 -8.37 -19.32
N LEU A 179 -2.00 -8.98 -18.97
CA LEU A 179 -2.84 -9.71 -19.92
C LEU A 179 -3.37 -8.78 -21.02
N ARG A 180 -3.84 -7.59 -20.65
CA ARG A 180 -4.29 -6.57 -21.62
C ARG A 180 -3.18 -6.04 -22.51
N ALA A 181 -1.95 -5.96 -21.99
CA ALA A 181 -0.80 -5.43 -22.70
C ALA A 181 -0.10 -6.48 -23.59
N LYS A 182 -0.57 -7.72 -23.64
CA LYS A 182 0.06 -8.81 -24.40
C LYS A 182 0.24 -8.43 -25.87
N GLY A 183 1.46 -8.60 -26.38
CA GLY A 183 1.87 -8.24 -27.74
C GLY A 183 2.13 -6.73 -27.94
N SER A 184 1.99 -5.91 -26.90
CA SER A 184 2.29 -4.47 -26.95
C SER A 184 3.66 -4.15 -26.36
N ALA A 185 4.15 -2.92 -26.60
CA ALA A 185 5.38 -2.43 -25.99
C ALA A 185 5.36 -2.45 -24.44
N PHE A 186 4.17 -2.38 -23.82
CA PHE A 186 4.01 -2.33 -22.36
C PHE A 186 4.06 -3.70 -21.68
N GLU A 187 4.01 -4.81 -22.42
CA GLU A 187 4.07 -6.16 -21.85
C GLU A 187 5.30 -6.34 -20.97
N SER A 188 6.46 -5.91 -21.47
CA SER A 188 7.74 -5.99 -20.74
C SER A 188 7.74 -5.18 -19.45
N THR A 189 7.09 -4.00 -19.45
CA THR A 189 6.96 -3.13 -18.29
C THR A 189 6.10 -3.77 -17.20
N TYR A 190 4.91 -4.28 -17.54
CA TYR A 190 4.05 -4.92 -16.55
C TYR A 190 4.63 -6.23 -16.04
N LYS A 191 5.33 -6.99 -16.89
CA LYS A 191 6.08 -8.17 -16.45
C LYS A 191 7.16 -7.80 -15.43
N LYS A 192 7.92 -6.72 -15.69
CA LYS A 192 8.90 -6.20 -14.72
C LYS A 192 8.25 -5.80 -13.40
N TYR A 193 7.12 -5.11 -13.44
CA TYR A 193 6.40 -4.72 -12.23
C TYR A 193 5.88 -5.92 -11.44
N HIS A 194 5.35 -6.95 -12.12
CA HIS A 194 4.97 -8.21 -11.50
C HIS A 194 6.16 -8.80 -10.73
N ASP A 195 7.28 -9.03 -11.43
CA ASP A 195 8.45 -9.70 -10.86
C ASP A 195 8.99 -8.93 -9.65
N MET A 196 9.04 -7.60 -9.76
CA MET A 196 9.49 -6.69 -8.72
C MET A 196 8.60 -6.74 -7.47
N PHE A 197 7.28 -6.60 -7.62
CA PHE A 197 6.36 -6.59 -6.48
C PHE A 197 6.17 -7.97 -5.86
N ARG A 198 6.14 -9.03 -6.68
CA ARG A 198 6.09 -10.40 -6.16
C ARG A 198 7.31 -10.73 -5.30
N LYS A 199 8.50 -10.36 -5.76
CA LYS A 199 9.75 -10.49 -4.98
C LYS A 199 9.72 -9.67 -3.69
N ALA A 200 9.06 -8.52 -3.69
CA ALA A 200 8.88 -7.67 -2.51
C ALA A 200 7.80 -8.16 -1.53
N GLY A 201 7.12 -9.29 -1.82
CA GLY A 201 6.12 -9.88 -0.93
C GLY A 201 4.68 -9.46 -1.22
N ALA A 202 4.41 -8.85 -2.38
CA ALA A 202 3.05 -8.67 -2.86
C ALA A 202 2.38 -10.03 -3.13
N LYS A 203 1.11 -10.12 -2.78
CA LYS A 203 0.30 -11.32 -2.84
C LYS A 203 -0.97 -11.08 -3.64
N TYR A 204 -1.45 -12.13 -4.28
CA TYR A 204 -2.80 -12.15 -4.85
C TYR A 204 -3.83 -12.15 -3.73
N LYS A 205 -5.03 -11.66 -3.98
CA LYS A 205 -6.15 -11.71 -3.02
C LYS A 205 -6.39 -13.11 -2.46
N LYS A 206 -6.24 -14.16 -3.29
CA LYS A 206 -6.44 -15.56 -2.88
C LYS A 206 -5.38 -16.11 -1.90
N GLU A 207 -4.31 -15.36 -1.66
CA GLU A 207 -3.19 -15.75 -0.79
C GLU A 207 -3.19 -14.98 0.55
N LEU A 208 -4.19 -14.12 0.78
CA LEU A 208 -4.34 -13.27 1.95
C LEU A 208 -5.27 -13.90 3.00
#